data_AF-A0A1B9GHZ4-F1
#
_entry.id   AF-A0A1B9GHZ4-F1
#
_cell.length_a   1.000
_cell.length_b   1.000
_cell.length_c   1.000
_cell.angle_alpha   90.00
_cell.angle_beta   90.00
_cell.angle_gamma   90.00
#
_symmetry.space_group_name_H-M   'P 1'
#
loop_
_entity.id
_entity.type
_entity.pdbx_description
1 polymer ?
#
loop_
_entity_poly.entity_id
_entity_poly.type
_entity_poly.pdbx_seq_one_letter_code
_entity_poly.pdbx_strand_id
1 'polypeptide(L)'
;MSLGPPPHLPSPVATPGTTTAPQPPINDGTIPMDQAMLRTELESQLLRLSQDLYELEICAGDVGTGMEDAVPNYLMKINQGFVNLSQLSSQMTDSVPHQVLEHIDRFKNPHLYTKTVITRATGENQYALGRVLGLESFRRQLHDALEEDFPEIPLPERRHQPISVKEETGTGVVSADGGIALGQAEARGQVNGDVRVKTEEGGGEGNEPPIGGVPNGSSHIS
;
A
#
# COMPACT_ATOMS: atom_id res chain seq x y z
N MET A 1 -55.57 -14.36 1.39
CA MET A 1 -54.19 -14.67 1.83
C MET A 1 -53.31 -13.55 1.29
N SER A 2 -52.81 -12.68 2.16
CA SER A 2 -52.02 -11.50 1.78
C SER A 2 -50.56 -11.91 1.60
N LEU A 3 -50.04 -11.81 0.38
CA LEU A 3 -48.63 -12.04 0.10
C LEU A 3 -47.83 -10.86 0.65
N GLY A 4 -46.88 -11.13 1.55
CA GLY A 4 -45.97 -10.13 2.11
C GLY A 4 -45.01 -9.57 1.05
N PRO A 5 -44.44 -8.37 1.29
CA PRO A 5 -43.53 -7.73 0.33
C PRO A 5 -42.24 -8.55 0.15
N PRO A 6 -41.67 -8.59 -1.07
CA PRO A 6 -40.47 -9.36 -1.35
C PRO A 6 -39.26 -8.83 -0.56
N PRO A 7 -38.28 -9.69 -0.22
CA PRO A 7 -37.06 -9.27 0.46
C PRO A 7 -36.28 -8.27 -0.41
N HIS A 8 -35.94 -7.13 0.19
CA HIS A 8 -35.13 -6.09 -0.42
C HIS A 8 -33.70 -6.62 -0.59
N LEU A 9 -33.28 -6.81 -1.85
CA LEU A 9 -31.87 -7.01 -2.16
C LEU A 9 -31.15 -5.66 -1.92
N PRO A 10 -29.95 -5.65 -1.29
CA PRO A 10 -29.14 -4.45 -1.25
C PRO A 10 -28.85 -4.03 -2.70
N SER A 11 -29.22 -2.80 -3.05
CA SER A 11 -28.93 -2.21 -4.35
C SER A 11 -27.43 -2.31 -4.65
N PRO A 12 -27.03 -2.64 -5.89
CA PRO A 12 -25.63 -2.63 -6.26
C PRO A 12 -25.07 -1.23 -5.96
N VAL A 13 -23.93 -1.20 -5.28
CA VAL A 13 -23.17 0.02 -5.05
C VAL A 13 -22.90 0.65 -6.42
N ALA A 14 -23.11 1.97 -6.53
CA ALA A 14 -22.87 2.69 -7.76
C ALA A 14 -21.42 2.46 -8.21
N THR A 15 -21.26 1.81 -9.36
CA THR A 15 -19.97 1.69 -10.04
C THR A 15 -19.59 3.10 -10.52
N PRO A 16 -18.44 3.66 -10.11
CA PRO A 16 -18.01 4.93 -10.67
C PRO A 16 -17.59 4.69 -12.13
N GLY A 17 -18.32 5.31 -13.06
CA GLY A 17 -17.88 5.55 -14.43
C GLY A 17 -18.12 4.42 -15.42
N THR A 18 -19.28 4.43 -16.10
CA THR A 18 -19.35 3.95 -17.48
C THR A 18 -20.44 4.72 -18.23
N THR A 19 -20.10 5.89 -18.76
CA THR A 19 -20.77 6.45 -19.94
C THR A 19 -19.77 6.44 -21.08
N THR A 20 -20.12 5.71 -22.11
CA THR A 20 -19.34 5.40 -23.30
C THR A 20 -19.22 6.61 -24.22
N ALA A 21 -17.98 7.06 -24.46
CA ALA A 21 -17.53 7.72 -25.69
C ALA A 21 -16.01 7.47 -25.81
N PRO A 22 -15.42 7.37 -27.01
CA PRO A 22 -13.98 7.25 -27.16
C PRO A 22 -13.36 8.61 -26.81
N GLN A 23 -13.15 8.83 -25.52
CA GLN A 23 -12.29 9.90 -25.05
C GLN A 23 -10.85 9.49 -25.33
N PRO A 24 -10.00 10.42 -25.81
CA PRO A 24 -8.55 10.21 -25.88
C PRO A 24 -8.05 9.76 -24.49
N PRO A 25 -6.89 9.07 -24.41
CA PRO A 25 -6.41 8.52 -23.15
C PRO A 25 -6.52 9.60 -22.08
N ILE A 26 -7.37 9.34 -21.08
CA ILE A 26 -7.35 10.12 -19.85
C ILE A 26 -6.01 9.75 -19.23
N ASN A 27 -5.01 10.53 -19.59
CA ASN A 27 -3.85 10.72 -18.76
C ASN A 27 -4.40 11.27 -17.45
N ASP A 28 -4.82 10.41 -16.53
CA ASP A 28 -4.82 10.73 -15.10
C ASP A 28 -3.35 10.69 -14.64
N GLY A 29 -2.56 11.52 -15.33
CA GLY A 29 -1.13 11.73 -15.18
C GLY A 29 -0.87 13.13 -14.65
N THR A 30 -1.90 13.80 -14.15
CA THR A 30 -1.73 14.94 -13.25
C THR A 30 -1.94 14.43 -11.83
N ILE A 31 -0.94 13.72 -11.29
CA ILE A 31 -0.55 14.09 -9.93
C ILE A 31 -0.37 15.61 -10.04
N PRO A 32 -1.14 16.46 -9.34
CA PRO A 32 -0.79 17.86 -9.31
C PRO A 32 0.57 17.85 -8.63
N MET A 33 1.65 18.01 -9.39
CA MET A 33 3.02 18.01 -8.88
C MET A 33 3.11 18.98 -7.68
N ASP A 34 2.25 20.01 -7.71
CA ASP A 34 1.95 20.98 -6.66
C ASP A 34 1.45 20.36 -5.34
N GLN A 35 0.47 19.44 -5.33
CA GLN A 35 -0.06 18.84 -4.10
C GLN A 35 0.98 17.96 -3.39
N ALA A 36 1.83 17.25 -4.15
CA ALA A 36 2.92 16.48 -3.55
C ALA A 36 3.94 17.40 -2.86
N MET A 37 4.28 18.52 -3.48
CA MET A 37 5.15 19.54 -2.88
C MET A 37 4.50 20.20 -1.65
N LEU A 38 3.22 20.53 -1.71
CA LEU A 38 2.46 21.06 -0.57
C LEU A 38 2.45 20.07 0.61
N ARG A 39 2.33 18.76 0.36
CA ARG A 39 2.43 17.73 1.41
C ARG A 39 3.81 17.70 2.05
N THR A 40 4.87 17.75 1.24
CA THR A 40 6.25 17.77 1.76
C THR A 40 6.51 19.02 2.58
N GLU A 41 6.04 20.18 2.15
CA GLU A 41 6.14 21.42 2.92
C GLU A 41 5.35 21.33 4.23
N LEU A 42 4.15 20.75 4.19
CA LEU A 42 3.32 20.55 5.38
C LEU A 42 4.00 19.63 6.39
N GLU A 43 4.59 18.54 5.92
CA GLU A 43 5.35 17.60 6.74
C GLU A 43 6.57 18.27 7.39
N SER A 44 7.33 19.03 6.61
CA SER A 44 8.47 19.82 7.09
C SER A 44 8.05 20.83 8.17
N GLN A 45 6.97 21.57 7.93
CA GLN A 45 6.44 22.56 8.86
C GLN A 45 5.88 21.92 10.15
N LEU A 46 5.22 20.76 10.06
CA LEU A 46 4.76 20.00 11.24
C LEU A 46 5.94 19.47 12.07
N LEU A 47 6.98 18.93 11.42
CA LEU A 47 8.17 18.44 12.10
C LEU A 47 8.89 19.59 12.81
N ARG A 48 9.03 20.74 12.14
CA ARG A 48 9.63 21.94 12.72
C ARG A 48 8.83 22.45 13.91
N LEU A 49 7.50 22.49 13.82
CA LEU A 49 6.63 22.89 14.92
C LEU A 49 6.79 21.94 16.13
N SER A 50 6.87 20.64 15.90
CA SER A 50 7.13 19.66 16.96
C SER A 50 8.48 19.90 17.63
N GLN A 51 9.52 20.23 16.87
CA GLN A 51 10.83 20.56 17.42
C GLN A 51 10.78 21.86 18.24
N ASP A 52 10.15 22.92 17.72
CA ASP A 52 10.01 24.19 18.43
C ASP A 52 9.24 24.02 19.76
N LEU A 53 8.24 23.13 19.81
CA LEU A 53 7.52 22.77 21.04
C LEU A 53 8.41 22.03 22.05
N TYR A 54 9.26 21.11 21.58
CA TYR A 54 10.21 20.39 22.42
C TYR A 54 11.29 21.31 23.00
N GLU A 55 11.85 22.21 22.18
CA GLU A 55 12.83 23.20 22.65
C GLU A 55 12.19 24.18 23.65
N LEU A 56 10.93 24.56 23.43
CA LEU A 56 10.17 25.36 24.39
C LEU A 56 10.01 24.63 25.73
N GLU A 57 9.71 23.33 25.71
CA GLU A 57 9.60 22.51 26.94
C GLU A 57 10.92 22.53 27.72
N ILE A 58 12.06 22.32 27.05
CA ILE A 58 13.38 22.36 27.68
C ILE A 58 13.64 23.75 28.28
N CYS A 59 13.43 24.82 27.50
CA CYS A 59 13.70 26.18 27.95
C CYS A 59 12.78 26.62 29.09
N ALA A 60 11.52 26.20 29.08
CA ALA A 60 10.57 26.49 30.15
C ALA A 60 10.90 25.70 31.43
N GLY A 61 11.53 24.53 31.32
CA GLY A 61 11.99 23.72 32.45
C GLY A 61 13.24 24.27 33.16
N ASP A 62 14.13 24.96 32.43
CA ASP A 62 15.37 25.53 32.97
C ASP A 62 15.68 26.91 32.37
N VAL A 63 15.02 27.95 32.89
CA VAL A 63 15.29 29.34 32.49
C VAL A 63 16.50 29.85 33.26
N GLY A 64 17.69 29.69 32.67
CA GLY A 64 18.91 30.30 33.17
C GLY A 64 18.90 31.84 33.06
N THR A 65 19.76 32.51 33.85
CA THR A 65 19.97 33.96 33.75
C THR A 65 20.42 34.36 32.33
N GLY A 66 19.70 35.29 31.71
CA GLY A 66 19.93 35.72 30.32
C GLY A 66 19.11 34.98 29.26
N MET A 67 18.31 33.98 29.64
CA MET A 67 17.38 33.26 28.75
C MET A 67 15.92 33.68 28.93
N GLU A 68 15.69 34.81 29.58
CA GLU A 68 14.35 35.36 29.88
C GLU A 68 13.52 35.59 28.60
N ASP A 69 14.18 35.96 27.50
CA ASP A 69 13.54 36.17 26.20
C ASP A 69 13.36 34.86 25.39
N ALA A 70 13.97 33.74 25.79
CA ALA A 70 13.95 32.51 25.01
C ALA A 70 12.52 31.94 24.89
N VAL A 71 11.78 31.89 26.00
CA VAL A 71 10.39 31.41 26.04
C VAL A 71 9.46 32.27 25.18
N PRO A 72 9.43 33.61 25.33
CA PRO A 72 8.69 34.49 24.42
C PRO A 72 9.04 34.29 22.94
N ASN A 73 10.32 34.13 22.62
CA ASN A 73 10.78 33.93 21.25
C ASN A 73 10.26 32.61 20.65
N TYR A 74 10.27 31.51 21.42
CA TYR A 74 9.70 30.24 20.97
C TYR A 74 8.18 30.30 20.82
N LEU A 75 7.47 30.96 21.75
CA LEU A 75 6.04 31.18 21.59
C LEU A 75 5.69 31.95 20.31
N MET A 76 6.49 32.97 19.97
CA MET A 76 6.32 33.70 18.71
C MET A 76 6.56 32.80 17.48
N LYS A 77 7.61 31.97 17.51
CA LYS A 77 7.89 30.99 16.44
C LYS A 77 6.75 29.97 16.26
N ILE A 78 6.25 29.41 17.37
CA ILE A 78 5.15 28.46 17.38
C ILE A 78 3.87 29.10 16.82
N ASN A 79 3.56 30.32 17.24
CA ASN A 79 2.40 31.06 16.73
C ASN A 79 2.51 31.27 15.21
N GLN A 80 3.67 31.73 14.73
CA GLN A 80 3.93 31.84 13.30
C GLN A 80 3.80 30.49 12.58
N GLY A 81 4.24 29.40 13.22
CA GLY A 81 4.09 28.04 12.71
C GLY A 81 2.63 27.64 12.51
N PHE A 82 1.75 27.94 13.47
CA PHE A 82 0.31 27.70 13.33
C PHE A 82 -0.33 28.55 12.23
N VAL A 83 0.07 29.81 12.09
CA VAL A 83 -0.41 30.69 10.99
C VAL A 83 -0.02 30.10 9.63
N ASN A 84 1.23 29.65 9.48
CA ASN A 84 1.73 29.05 8.25
C ASN A 84 0.99 27.73 7.94
N LEU A 85 0.78 26.87 8.93
CA LEU A 85 0.01 25.63 8.76
C LEU A 85 -1.44 25.89 8.37
N SER A 86 -2.08 26.92 8.91
CA SER A 86 -3.44 27.30 8.54
C SER A 86 -3.52 27.74 7.07
N GLN A 87 -2.55 28.54 6.61
CA GLN A 87 -2.46 28.97 5.22
C GLN A 87 -2.24 27.79 4.28
N LEU A 88 -1.35 26.86 4.66
CA LEU A 88 -1.05 25.68 3.86
C LEU A 88 -2.23 24.71 3.81
N SER A 89 -2.93 24.52 4.93
CA SER A 89 -4.14 23.69 5.01
C SER A 89 -5.25 24.20 4.08
N SER A 90 -5.36 25.51 3.86
CA SER A 90 -6.37 26.09 2.96
C SER A 90 -6.12 25.79 1.47
N GLN A 91 -4.88 25.44 1.12
CA GLN A 91 -4.45 25.10 -0.24
C GLN A 91 -4.54 23.59 -0.52
N MET A 92 -4.74 22.78 0.52
CA MET A 92 -4.80 21.34 0.43
C MET A 92 -6.19 20.89 -0.05
N THR A 93 -6.24 20.05 -1.10
CA THR A 93 -7.51 19.54 -1.64
C THR A 93 -7.83 18.11 -1.20
N ASP A 94 -6.90 17.45 -0.52
CA ASP A 94 -7.06 16.06 -0.10
C ASP A 94 -8.17 15.90 0.94
N SER A 95 -9.05 14.93 0.70
CA SER A 95 -10.05 14.50 1.68
C SER A 95 -9.56 13.26 2.43
N VAL A 96 -9.66 13.27 3.76
CA VAL A 96 -9.35 12.11 4.61
C VAL A 96 -10.66 11.46 5.10
N PRO A 97 -10.88 10.14 4.91
CA PRO A 97 -12.06 9.46 5.43
C PRO A 97 -12.13 9.56 6.96
N HIS A 98 -13.33 9.77 7.50
CA HIS A 98 -13.53 9.94 8.95
C HIS A 98 -13.02 8.75 9.77
N GLN A 99 -13.13 7.53 9.23
CA GLN A 99 -12.64 6.32 9.87
C GLN A 99 -11.12 6.35 10.06
N VAL A 100 -10.37 6.98 9.15
CA VAL A 100 -8.91 7.13 9.30
C VAL A 100 -8.61 8.06 10.48
N LEU A 101 -9.37 9.15 10.64
CA LEU A 101 -9.26 10.03 11.80
C LEU A 101 -9.56 9.28 13.11
N GLU A 102 -10.61 8.46 13.14
CA GLU A 102 -10.96 7.63 14.31
C GLU A 102 -9.88 6.58 14.65
N HIS A 103 -9.07 6.16 13.68
CA HIS A 103 -7.90 5.31 13.96
C HIS A 103 -6.80 6.13 14.64
N ILE A 104 -6.50 7.33 14.14
CA ILE A 104 -5.49 8.22 14.72
C ILE A 104 -5.87 8.60 16.16
N ASP A 105 -7.12 9.02 16.39
CA ASP A 105 -7.63 9.42 17.71
C ASP A 105 -7.55 8.29 18.75
N ARG A 106 -7.60 7.03 18.30
CA ARG A 106 -7.49 5.84 19.15
C ARG A 106 -6.10 5.23 19.17
N PHE A 107 -5.08 5.95 18.72
CA PHE A 107 -3.69 5.48 18.63
C PHE A 107 -3.54 4.17 17.83
N LYS A 108 -4.39 3.94 16.83
CA LYS A 108 -4.32 2.81 15.90
C LYS A 108 -3.64 3.23 14.62
N ASN A 109 -2.93 2.29 13.99
CA ASN A 109 -2.30 2.54 12.70
C ASN A 109 -3.37 2.82 11.62
N PRO A 110 -3.37 4.01 10.97
CA PRO A 110 -4.34 4.37 9.94
C PRO A 110 -4.29 3.47 8.70
N HIS A 111 -3.16 2.84 8.39
CA HIS A 111 -3.01 1.92 7.26
C HIS A 111 -3.86 0.65 7.40
N LEU A 112 -4.33 0.32 8.61
CA LEU A 112 -5.26 -0.79 8.82
C LEU A 112 -6.59 -0.55 8.10
N TYR A 113 -7.10 0.68 8.12
CA TYR A 113 -8.32 1.03 7.39
C TYR A 113 -8.14 0.78 5.89
N THR A 114 -7.05 1.29 5.31
CA THR A 114 -6.73 1.10 3.89
C THR A 114 -6.63 -0.38 3.53
N LYS A 115 -5.92 -1.16 4.34
CA LYS A 115 -5.79 -2.62 4.13
C LYS A 115 -7.15 -3.31 4.15
N THR A 116 -8.00 -3.00 5.13
CA THR A 116 -9.33 -3.62 5.26
C THR A 116 -10.23 -3.25 4.09
N VAL A 117 -10.23 -1.98 3.67
CA VAL A 117 -11.04 -1.53 2.52
C VAL A 117 -10.60 -2.21 1.23
N ILE A 118 -9.30 -2.26 0.95
CA ILE A 118 -8.77 -2.94 -0.24
C ILE A 118 -9.10 -4.43 -0.20
N THR A 119 -8.86 -5.10 0.93
CA THR A 119 -9.12 -6.54 1.07
C THR A 119 -10.59 -6.86 0.88
N ARG A 120 -11.48 -6.04 1.46
CA ARG A 120 -12.93 -6.17 1.32
C ARG A 120 -13.36 -5.93 -0.13
N ALA A 121 -12.89 -4.87 -0.77
CA ALA A 121 -13.20 -4.57 -2.16
C ALA A 121 -12.76 -5.70 -3.10
N THR A 122 -11.56 -6.25 -2.90
CA THR A 122 -11.07 -7.41 -3.65
C THR A 122 -11.97 -8.62 -3.46
N GLY A 123 -12.33 -8.95 -2.21
CA GLY A 123 -13.23 -10.06 -1.90
C GLY A 123 -14.62 -9.88 -2.51
N GLU A 124 -15.20 -8.69 -2.41
CA GLU A 124 -16.51 -8.34 -2.99
C GLU A 124 -16.47 -8.42 -4.53
N ASN A 125 -15.40 -7.95 -5.16
CA ASN A 125 -15.22 -8.02 -6.61
C ASN A 125 -15.08 -9.47 -7.10
N GLN A 126 -14.27 -10.28 -6.42
CA GLN A 126 -14.12 -11.71 -6.75
C GLN A 126 -15.43 -12.48 -6.53
N TYR A 127 -16.13 -12.20 -5.44
CA TYR A 127 -17.42 -12.79 -5.15
C TYR A 127 -18.47 -12.43 -6.22
N ALA A 128 -18.53 -11.15 -6.62
CA ALA A 128 -19.42 -10.69 -7.68
C ALA A 128 -19.10 -11.37 -9.02
N LEU A 129 -17.81 -11.44 -9.39
CA LEU A 129 -17.36 -12.14 -10.58
C LEU A 129 -17.75 -13.62 -10.55
N GLY A 130 -17.50 -14.31 -9.45
CA GLY A 130 -17.86 -15.73 -9.27
C GLY A 130 -19.36 -15.98 -9.43
N ARG A 131 -20.21 -15.07 -8.94
CA ARG A 131 -21.67 -15.15 -9.14
C ARG A 131 -22.07 -14.98 -10.60
N VAL A 132 -21.45 -14.05 -11.32
CA VAL A 132 -21.72 -13.83 -12.75
C VAL A 132 -21.31 -15.06 -13.56
N LEU A 133 -20.10 -15.58 -13.32
CA LEU A 133 -19.59 -16.78 -14.00
C LEU A 133 -20.44 -18.02 -13.69
N GLY A 134 -20.84 -18.20 -12.43
CA GLY A 134 -21.71 -19.30 -12.02
C GLY A 134 -23.08 -19.24 -12.70
N LEU A 135 -23.68 -18.05 -12.78
CA LEU A 135 -24.95 -17.85 -13.48
C LEU A 135 -24.83 -18.07 -15.00
N GLU A 136 -23.72 -17.65 -15.60
CA GLU A 136 -23.44 -17.89 -17.01
C GLU A 136 -23.30 -19.38 -17.30
N SER A 137 -22.53 -20.10 -16.48
CA SER A 137 -22.37 -21.55 -16.58
C SER A 137 -23.70 -22.28 -16.41
N PHE A 138 -24.50 -21.91 -15.41
CA PHE A 138 -25.83 -22.47 -15.20
C PHE A 138 -26.75 -22.25 -16.41
N ARG A 139 -26.77 -21.03 -16.98
CA ARG A 139 -27.56 -20.73 -18.18
C ARG A 139 -27.13 -21.57 -19.38
N ARG A 140 -25.82 -21.84 -19.51
CA ARG A 140 -25.28 -22.68 -20.58
C ARG A 140 -25.75 -24.13 -20.43
N GLN A 141 -25.54 -24.71 -19.25
CA GLN A 141 -25.96 -26.08 -18.96
C GLN A 141 -27.46 -26.26 -19.13
N LEU A 142 -28.26 -25.29 -18.67
CA LEU A 142 -29.71 -25.32 -18.84
C LEU A 142 -30.11 -25.23 -20.31
N HIS A 143 -29.46 -24.39 -21.10
CA HIS A 143 -29.71 -24.29 -22.53
C HIS A 143 -29.38 -25.61 -23.25
N ASP A 144 -28.21 -26.16 -22.97
CA ASP A 144 -27.73 -27.40 -23.61
C ASP A 144 -28.68 -28.58 -23.25
N ALA A 145 -29.12 -28.68 -21.99
CA ALA A 145 -30.09 -29.71 -21.57
C ALA A 145 -31.48 -29.53 -22.21
N LEU A 146 -31.96 -28.28 -22.36
CA LEU A 146 -33.24 -28.01 -23.02
C LEU A 146 -33.19 -28.33 -24.52
N GLU A 147 -32.05 -28.11 -25.17
CA GLU A 147 -31.84 -28.44 -26.58
C GLU A 147 -31.84 -29.97 -26.81
N GLU A 148 -31.26 -30.72 -25.87
CA GLU A 148 -31.26 -32.19 -25.88
C GLU A 148 -32.66 -32.79 -25.64
N ASP A 149 -33.36 -32.33 -24.59
CA ASP A 149 -34.65 -32.91 -24.19
C ASP A 149 -35.83 -32.43 -25.06
N PHE A 150 -35.73 -31.24 -25.67
CA PHE A 150 -36.81 -30.62 -26.45
C PHE A 150 -36.33 -30.03 -27.79
N PRO A 151 -35.85 -30.87 -28.72
CA PRO A 151 -35.25 -30.41 -29.98
C PRO A 151 -36.24 -29.69 -30.93
N GLU A 152 -37.55 -29.86 -30.73
CA GLU A 152 -38.58 -29.22 -31.55
C GLU A 152 -38.84 -27.75 -31.15
N ILE A 153 -38.35 -27.31 -29.98
CA ILE A 153 -38.59 -25.95 -29.47
C ILE A 153 -37.40 -25.07 -29.84
N PRO A 154 -37.57 -24.04 -30.69
CA PRO A 154 -36.48 -23.13 -31.03
C PRO A 154 -36.14 -22.26 -29.81
N LEU A 155 -34.93 -22.46 -29.26
CA LEU A 155 -34.43 -21.69 -28.14
C LEU A 155 -33.97 -20.29 -28.59
N PRO A 156 -34.22 -19.24 -27.78
CA PRO A 156 -33.79 -17.88 -28.10
C PRO A 156 -32.27 -17.76 -28.11
N GLU A 157 -31.76 -16.98 -29.07
CA GLU A 157 -30.34 -16.78 -29.29
C GLU A 157 -29.65 -16.15 -28.06
N ARG A 158 -28.49 -16.70 -27.67
CA ARG A 158 -27.75 -16.23 -26.50
C ARG A 158 -27.26 -14.80 -26.73
N ARG A 159 -27.90 -13.84 -26.06
CA ARG A 159 -27.53 -12.41 -26.12
C ARG A 159 -26.13 -12.08 -25.62
N HIS A 160 -25.50 -13.00 -24.88
CA HIS A 160 -24.18 -12.80 -24.28
C HIS A 160 -23.36 -14.05 -24.58
N GLN A 161 -22.35 -13.90 -25.44
CA GLN A 161 -21.33 -14.92 -25.59
C GLN A 161 -20.45 -14.95 -24.33
N PRO A 162 -19.86 -16.09 -23.99
CA PRO A 162 -19.02 -16.19 -22.80
C PRO A 162 -17.95 -15.12 -22.79
N ILE A 163 -17.69 -14.57 -21.61
CA ILE A 163 -16.46 -13.82 -21.39
C ILE A 163 -15.32 -14.83 -21.55
N SER A 164 -14.71 -14.87 -22.73
CA SER A 164 -13.49 -15.63 -22.95
C SER A 164 -12.40 -14.96 -22.13
N VAL A 165 -12.19 -15.44 -20.91
CA VAL A 165 -11.02 -15.08 -20.11
C VAL A 165 -9.83 -15.62 -20.88
N LYS A 166 -9.24 -14.79 -21.76
CA LYS A 166 -7.92 -15.09 -22.31
C LYS A 166 -6.99 -15.09 -21.11
N GLU A 167 -6.47 -16.27 -20.79
CA GLU A 167 -5.34 -16.43 -19.89
C GLU A 167 -4.21 -15.53 -20.41
N GLU A 168 -4.03 -14.36 -19.81
CA GLU A 168 -2.71 -13.74 -19.80
C GLU A 168 -1.84 -14.69 -18.98
N THR A 169 -0.99 -15.42 -19.69
CA THR A 169 -0.01 -16.37 -19.19
C THR A 169 0.94 -15.70 -18.18
N GLY A 170 0.52 -15.63 -16.93
CA GLY A 170 1.39 -15.73 -15.77
C GLY A 170 1.35 -17.19 -15.32
N THR A 171 2.40 -17.94 -15.63
CA THR A 171 2.54 -19.38 -15.39
C THR A 171 2.08 -19.82 -13.99
N GLY A 172 0.90 -20.42 -13.93
CA GLY A 172 0.37 -21.17 -12.81
C GLY A 172 -0.43 -22.33 -13.36
N VAL A 173 0.19 -23.50 -13.44
CA VAL A 173 -0.40 -24.72 -13.99
C VAL A 173 -1.59 -25.13 -13.12
N VAL A 174 -2.80 -25.11 -13.69
CA VAL A 174 -3.98 -25.75 -13.12
C VAL A 174 -4.37 -26.91 -14.04
N SER A 175 -3.86 -28.09 -13.69
CA SER A 175 -4.43 -29.35 -14.19
C SER A 175 -5.72 -29.66 -13.45
N ALA A 176 -6.71 -30.12 -14.21
CA ALA A 176 -7.99 -30.59 -13.74
C ALA A 176 -7.83 -31.85 -12.88
N ASP A 177 -7.89 -31.69 -11.56
CA ASP A 177 -8.59 -32.62 -10.68
C ASP A 177 -8.89 -31.94 -9.33
N GLY A 178 -10.05 -32.23 -8.75
CA GLY A 178 -10.54 -31.53 -7.56
C GLY A 178 -9.67 -31.77 -6.33
N GLY A 179 -8.97 -30.72 -5.87
CA GLY A 179 -8.31 -30.71 -4.57
C GLY A 179 -7.61 -29.39 -4.29
N ILE A 180 -8.18 -28.54 -3.43
CA ILE A 180 -7.44 -27.39 -2.88
C ILE A 180 -6.51 -27.93 -1.80
N ALA A 181 -5.25 -28.19 -2.17
CA ALA A 181 -4.20 -28.50 -1.22
C ALA A 181 -3.84 -27.23 -0.44
N LEU A 182 -4.07 -27.24 0.88
CA LEU A 182 -3.47 -26.30 1.82
C LEU A 182 -1.94 -26.42 1.70
N GLY A 183 -1.29 -25.41 1.15
CA GLY A 183 0.16 -25.28 1.16
C GLY A 183 0.66 -25.04 2.58
N GLN A 184 1.16 -26.10 3.21
CA GLN A 184 2.00 -26.05 4.38
C GLN A 184 3.29 -25.30 4.04
N ALA A 185 3.57 -24.21 4.75
CA ALA A 185 4.86 -23.57 4.75
C ALA A 185 5.79 -24.37 5.68
N GLU A 186 6.63 -25.23 5.12
CA GLU A 186 7.80 -25.76 5.81
C GLU A 186 9.09 -25.46 5.05
N ALA A 187 10.11 -25.21 5.86
CA ALA A 187 11.36 -24.57 5.54
C ALA A 187 12.42 -25.50 4.92
N ARG A 188 13.52 -24.86 4.50
CA ARG A 188 14.84 -25.38 4.01
C ARG A 188 14.87 -25.58 2.50
N GLY A 189 15.85 -25.10 1.73
CA GLY A 189 17.21 -24.65 2.03
C GLY A 189 18.15 -25.34 1.03
N GLN A 190 18.99 -24.54 0.37
CA GLN A 190 20.21 -24.85 -0.40
C GLN A 190 20.18 -24.90 -1.95
N VAL A 191 20.96 -23.93 -2.51
CA VAL A 191 22.05 -24.03 -3.52
C VAL A 191 21.74 -24.62 -4.92
N ASN A 192 22.22 -24.11 -6.06
CA ASN A 192 23.51 -23.49 -6.37
C ASN A 192 23.53 -22.88 -7.81
N GLY A 193 24.53 -22.04 -8.10
CA GLY A 193 25.02 -21.68 -9.45
C GLY A 193 24.82 -20.20 -9.83
N ASP A 194 25.78 -19.41 -10.31
CA ASP A 194 27.13 -19.69 -10.79
C ASP A 194 27.84 -18.33 -11.02
N VAL A 195 28.97 -18.02 -10.37
CA VAL A 195 29.87 -16.91 -10.77
C VAL A 195 31.34 -17.30 -10.58
N ARG A 196 32.04 -17.21 -11.71
CA ARG A 196 33.40 -17.63 -12.05
C ARG A 196 34.47 -16.73 -11.39
N VAL A 197 35.37 -17.32 -10.60
CA VAL A 197 36.55 -16.64 -10.03
C VAL A 197 37.80 -17.00 -10.84
N LYS A 198 38.56 -15.98 -11.25
CA LYS A 198 39.89 -16.11 -11.85
C LYS A 198 40.96 -16.16 -10.76
N THR A 199 41.87 -17.12 -10.89
CA THR A 199 43.07 -17.33 -10.09
C THR A 199 44.26 -16.62 -10.75
N GLU A 200 45.06 -15.86 -9.99
CA GLU A 200 46.48 -15.63 -10.28
C GLU A 200 47.26 -15.61 -8.96
N GLU A 201 48.31 -16.45 -8.88
CA GLU A 201 49.36 -16.43 -7.85
C GLU A 201 50.57 -15.62 -8.34
N GLY A 202 51.27 -14.97 -7.40
CA GLY A 202 52.75 -14.95 -7.41
C GLY A 202 53.48 -13.59 -7.42
N GLY A 203 54.15 -13.27 -6.30
CA GLY A 203 55.55 -12.80 -6.31
C GLY A 203 55.87 -11.31 -6.04
N GLY A 204 56.64 -11.05 -4.98
CA GLY A 204 57.87 -10.23 -5.06
C GLY A 204 57.89 -8.77 -4.54
N GLU A 205 58.62 -8.59 -3.42
CA GLU A 205 59.54 -7.48 -3.07
C GLU A 205 59.05 -6.07 -2.67
N GLY A 206 59.34 -5.73 -1.39
CA GLY A 206 60.19 -4.60 -0.97
C GLY A 206 59.68 -3.15 -1.11
N ASN A 207 59.38 -2.47 0.00
CA ASN A 207 60.28 -1.48 0.64
C ASN A 207 59.59 -0.79 1.85
N GLU A 208 60.41 -0.54 2.87
CA GLU A 208 60.23 -0.07 4.25
C GLU A 208 60.01 1.49 4.34
N PRO A 209 59.90 2.22 5.50
CA PRO A 209 59.86 1.82 6.93
C PRO A 209 58.91 2.75 7.81
N PRO A 210 59.07 2.94 9.16
CA PRO A 210 57.94 2.82 10.13
C PRO A 210 57.85 3.96 11.20
N ILE A 211 56.74 4.12 11.96
CA ILE A 211 56.71 4.76 13.30
C ILE A 211 55.43 4.25 14.01
N GLY A 212 55.37 3.73 15.23
CA GLY A 212 56.35 3.46 16.28
C GLY A 212 55.61 2.71 17.42
N GLY A 213 56.25 1.67 17.95
CA GLY A 213 55.71 0.86 19.04
C GLY A 213 56.12 1.41 20.42
N VAL A 214 55.22 1.27 21.39
CA VAL A 214 55.47 1.51 22.81
C VAL A 214 55.92 0.19 23.44
N PRO A 215 57.10 0.09 24.11
CA PRO A 215 57.54 -1.13 24.76
C PRO A 215 57.10 -1.17 26.23
N ASN A 216 56.75 -2.38 26.70
CA ASN A 216 56.34 -2.65 28.08
C ASN A 216 57.18 -3.80 28.67
N GLY A 217 57.79 -3.56 29.84
CA GLY A 217 58.37 -4.55 30.78
C GLY A 217 59.70 -5.19 30.36
N SER A 218 60.65 -5.56 31.23
CA SER A 218 60.76 -5.56 32.69
C SER A 218 62.23 -5.81 33.10
N SER A 219 62.61 -5.22 34.23
CA SER A 219 63.68 -5.53 35.20
C SER A 219 64.47 -6.85 35.08
N HIS A 220 65.80 -6.77 35.25
CA HIS A 220 66.45 -7.52 36.35
C HIS A 220 67.75 -6.85 36.83
N ILE A 221 67.85 -6.79 38.15
CA ILE A 221 68.97 -6.31 38.96
C ILE A 221 69.80 -7.54 39.34
N SER A 222 71.10 -7.29 39.50
CA SER A 222 72.20 -8.16 39.99
C SER A 222 72.87 -9.07 38.98
#